data_AF-A0AAN5CF86-F1
#
_entry.id   AF-A0AAN5CF86-F1
#
_cell.length_a   1.000
_cell.length_b   1.000
_cell.length_c   1.000
_cell.angle_alpha   90.00
_cell.angle_beta   90.00
_cell.angle_gamma   90.00
#
_symmetry.space_group_name_H-M   'P 1'
#
loop_
_entity.id
_entity.type
_entity.pdbx_description
1 polymer ?
#
loop_
_entity_poly.entity_id
_entity_poly.type
_entity_poly.pdbx_seq_one_letter_code
_entity_poly.pdbx_strand_id
1 'polypeptide(L)'
;IKGLPLAPDWKKVDPDLMNYYSINKSFIDDVSPEMKFGYHRNLLEYYEEMDEYDENVTQMKRKILNTPVQYKKALILSPEKWNIIDIIIYATAITFLLFIGFKVYQFSQGNRDEDETLL
;
A
#
# COMPACT_ATOMS: atom_id res chain seq x y z
N ILE A 1 -37.66 -4.10 -22.98
CA ILE A 1 -37.09 -5.47 -22.91
C ILE A 1 -38.17 -6.36 -22.31
N LYS A 2 -38.95 -7.07 -23.13
CA LYS A 2 -39.96 -8.05 -22.69
C LYS A 2 -39.71 -9.31 -23.51
N GLY A 3 -39.64 -10.47 -22.86
CA GLY A 3 -39.57 -11.78 -23.52
C GLY A 3 -38.20 -12.41 -23.70
N LEU A 4 -37.13 -11.86 -23.11
CA LEU A 4 -35.83 -12.55 -23.05
C LEU A 4 -35.57 -13.03 -21.61
N PRO A 5 -35.05 -14.26 -21.43
CA PRO A 5 -34.63 -14.72 -20.12
C PRO A 5 -33.51 -13.81 -19.61
N LEU A 6 -33.47 -13.61 -18.29
CA LEU A 6 -32.34 -12.98 -17.63
C LEU A 6 -31.07 -13.77 -17.97
N ALA A 7 -29.90 -13.13 -17.84
CA ALA A 7 -28.65 -13.88 -17.97
C ALA A 7 -28.66 -15.04 -16.96
N PRO A 8 -28.20 -16.23 -17.36
CA PRO A 8 -28.26 -17.42 -16.50
C PRO A 8 -27.44 -17.27 -15.21
N ASP A 9 -26.49 -16.34 -15.19
CA ASP A 9 -25.64 -15.97 -14.07
C ASP A 9 -26.12 -14.74 -13.30
N TRP A 10 -27.36 -14.27 -13.53
CA TRP A 10 -27.91 -13.09 -12.88
C TRP A 10 -28.01 -13.25 -11.36
N LYS A 11 -27.15 -12.53 -10.64
CA LYS A 11 -27.14 -12.42 -9.18
C LYS A 11 -27.57 -11.03 -8.70
N LYS A 12 -27.85 -10.91 -7.40
CA LYS A 12 -28.07 -9.60 -6.78
C LYS A 12 -26.79 -8.75 -6.89
N VAL A 13 -26.95 -7.43 -6.96
CA VAL A 13 -25.81 -6.49 -6.90
C VAL A 13 -25.11 -6.64 -5.55
N ASP A 14 -23.80 -6.80 -5.62
CA ASP A 14 -22.83 -6.91 -4.55
C ASP A 14 -21.83 -5.75 -4.72
N PRO A 15 -21.84 -4.78 -3.78
CA PRO A 15 -20.94 -3.62 -3.82
C PRO A 15 -19.46 -4.02 -3.83
N ASP A 16 -19.07 -5.11 -3.17
CA ASP A 16 -17.65 -5.51 -3.07
C ASP A 16 -17.14 -6.04 -4.41
N LEU A 17 -18.02 -6.65 -5.19
CA LEU A 17 -17.70 -7.21 -6.51
C LEU A 17 -17.97 -6.22 -7.65
N MET A 18 -18.68 -5.12 -7.37
CA MET A 18 -19.13 -4.13 -8.35
C MET A 18 -19.75 -4.81 -9.58
N ASN A 19 -20.60 -5.82 -9.33
CA ASN A 19 -21.21 -6.59 -10.40
C ASN A 19 -22.36 -5.82 -11.06
N TYR A 20 -22.45 -5.93 -12.38
CA TYR A 20 -23.42 -5.21 -13.18
C TYR A 20 -23.94 -6.05 -14.34
N TYR A 21 -25.12 -5.68 -14.84
CA TYR A 21 -25.70 -6.28 -16.03
C TYR A 21 -25.15 -5.64 -17.29
N SER A 22 -24.48 -6.40 -18.15
CA SER A 22 -24.16 -5.92 -19.48
C SER A 22 -25.33 -6.19 -20.43
N ILE A 23 -26.04 -5.12 -20.85
CA ILE A 23 -27.15 -5.20 -21.81
C ILE A 23 -26.63 -5.18 -23.26
N ASN A 24 -25.33 -5.36 -23.48
CA ASN A 24 -24.75 -5.32 -24.82
C ASN A 24 -25.40 -6.43 -25.68
N LYS A 25 -26.20 -5.99 -26.64
CA LYS A 25 -26.96 -6.87 -27.53
C LYS A 25 -26.55 -6.53 -28.95
N SER A 26 -25.60 -7.29 -29.49
CA SER A 26 -25.36 -7.29 -30.93
C SER A 26 -25.87 -8.60 -31.48
N PHE A 27 -26.93 -8.53 -32.30
CA PHE A 27 -27.45 -9.68 -33.04
C PHE A 27 -26.50 -10.14 -34.16
N ILE A 28 -25.55 -9.27 -34.53
CA ILE A 28 -24.54 -9.55 -35.56
C ILE A 28 -23.35 -10.28 -34.92
N ASP A 29 -23.01 -9.95 -33.67
CA ASP A 29 -21.84 -10.48 -32.98
C ASP A 29 -22.15 -11.61 -31.99
N ASP A 30 -23.38 -12.15 -31.99
CA ASP A 30 -23.86 -13.21 -31.08
C ASP A 30 -23.60 -12.92 -29.59
N VAL A 31 -23.63 -11.64 -29.20
CA VAL A 31 -23.36 -11.24 -27.82
C VAL A 31 -24.65 -11.37 -27.00
N SER A 32 -24.64 -12.34 -26.10
CA SER A 32 -25.70 -12.54 -25.11
C SER A 32 -25.44 -11.72 -23.84
N PRO A 33 -26.49 -11.30 -23.11
CA PRO A 33 -26.32 -10.61 -21.84
C PRO A 33 -25.59 -11.48 -20.82
N GLU A 34 -24.61 -10.90 -20.15
CA GLU A 34 -23.80 -11.56 -19.12
C GLU A 34 -23.60 -10.63 -17.91
N MET A 35 -23.39 -11.23 -16.73
CA MET A 35 -22.98 -10.47 -15.55
C MET A 35 -21.48 -10.17 -15.63
N LYS A 36 -21.13 -8.89 -15.46
CA LYS A 36 -19.73 -8.43 -15.41
C LYS A 36 -19.40 -7.90 -14.03
N PHE A 37 -18.11 -7.75 -13.73
CA PHE A 37 -17.57 -7.35 -12.43
C PHE A 37 -16.65 -6.15 -12.56
N GLY A 38 -16.43 -5.43 -11.46
CA GLY A 38 -15.46 -4.34 -11.40
C GLY A 38 -15.85 -3.10 -12.21
N TYR A 39 -17.16 -2.82 -12.35
CA TYR A 39 -17.61 -1.63 -13.06
C TYR A 39 -17.00 -0.36 -12.44
N HIS A 40 -16.23 0.39 -13.23
CA HIS A 40 -15.57 1.64 -12.81
C HIS A 40 -14.72 1.54 -11.53
N ARG A 41 -14.19 0.35 -11.22
CA ARG A 41 -13.37 0.15 -10.02
C ARG A 41 -12.18 1.13 -9.94
N ASN A 42 -11.49 1.33 -11.06
CA ASN A 42 -10.39 2.29 -11.16
C ASN A 42 -10.81 3.74 -10.87
N LEU A 43 -12.03 4.12 -11.27
CA LEU A 43 -12.56 5.46 -11.02
C LEU A 43 -12.95 5.62 -9.54
N LEU A 44 -13.52 4.57 -8.95
CA LEU A 44 -13.81 4.54 -7.52
C LEU A 44 -12.53 4.69 -6.70
N GLU A 45 -11.52 3.87 -6.97
CA GLU A 45 -10.20 3.92 -6.31
C GLU A 45 -9.59 5.33 -6.42
N TYR A 46 -9.66 5.95 -7.60
CA TYR A 46 -9.20 7.33 -7.79
C TYR A 46 -9.91 8.34 -6.88
N TYR A 47 -11.24 8.26 -6.76
CA TYR A 47 -11.99 9.19 -5.93
C TYR A 47 -11.81 8.94 -4.43
N GLU A 48 -11.64 7.68 -4.02
CA GLU A 48 -11.29 7.32 -2.64
C GLU A 48 -9.93 7.92 -2.25
N GLU A 49 -8.90 7.77 -3.09
CA GLU A 49 -7.59 8.38 -2.86
C GLU A 49 -7.66 9.92 -2.80
N MET A 50 -8.52 10.55 -3.61
CA MET A 50 -8.72 12.00 -3.56
C MET A 50 -9.36 12.46 -2.26
N ASP A 51 -10.34 11.71 -1.73
CA ASP A 51 -11.01 12.03 -0.47
C ASP A 51 -10.04 11.88 0.71
N GLU A 52 -9.26 10.79 0.73
CA GLU A 52 -8.20 10.59 1.73
C GLU A 52 -7.16 11.72 1.69
N TYR A 53 -6.79 12.18 0.49
CA TYR A 53 -5.87 13.30 0.34
C TYR A 53 -6.45 14.60 0.91
N ASP A 54 -7.71 14.92 0.62
CA ASP A 54 -8.35 16.13 1.15
C ASP A 54 -8.51 16.07 2.68
N GLU A 55 -8.86 14.91 3.23
CA GLU A 55 -8.93 14.72 4.67
C GLU A 55 -7.55 14.94 5.31
N ASN A 56 -6.49 14.35 4.75
CA ASN A 56 -5.13 14.53 5.24
C ASN A 56 -4.69 16.01 5.22
N VAL A 57 -4.97 16.73 4.13
CA VAL A 57 -4.68 18.17 4.01
C VAL A 57 -5.47 18.97 5.04
N THR A 58 -6.74 18.64 5.23
CA THR A 58 -7.62 19.31 6.21
C THR A 58 -7.13 19.08 7.64
N GLN A 59 -6.76 17.84 7.99
CA GLN A 59 -6.18 17.51 9.29
C GLN A 59 -4.86 18.24 9.51
N MET A 60 -3.99 18.31 8.50
CA MET A 60 -2.73 19.05 8.58
C MET A 60 -2.97 20.54 8.82
N LYS A 61 -3.88 21.17 8.08
CA LYS A 61 -4.25 22.59 8.29
C LYS A 61 -4.79 22.83 9.70
N ARG A 62 -5.66 21.96 10.22
CA ARG A 62 -6.17 22.05 11.59
C ARG A 62 -5.05 21.95 12.62
N LYS A 63 -4.11 21.00 12.45
CA LYS A 63 -2.94 20.87 13.32
C LYS A 63 -2.08 22.13 13.30
N ILE A 64 -1.77 22.68 12.11
CA ILE A 64 -0.99 23.93 11.98
C ILE A 64 -1.69 25.11 12.66
N LEU A 65 -3.01 25.24 12.48
CA LEU A 65 -3.78 26.35 13.06
C LEU A 65 -3.76 26.31 14.59
N ASN A 66 -3.92 25.11 15.15
CA ASN A 66 -3.93 24.88 16.60
C ASN A 66 -2.54 24.79 17.23
N THR A 67 -1.47 24.84 16.43
CA THR A 67 -0.09 24.76 16.93
C THR A 67 0.37 26.14 17.44
N PRO A 68 0.94 26.23 18.65
CA PRO A 68 1.50 27.48 19.15
C PRO A 68 2.54 28.05 18.18
N VAL A 69 2.60 29.39 18.05
CA VAL A 69 3.41 30.09 17.02
C VAL A 69 4.87 29.63 16.99
N GLN A 70 5.43 29.28 18.15
CA GLN A 70 6.81 28.80 18.30
C GLN A 70 7.10 27.46 17.59
N TYR A 71 6.09 26.61 17.38
CA TYR A 71 6.24 25.26 16.80
C TYR A 71 5.72 25.14 15.36
N LYS A 72 5.13 26.22 14.80
CA LYS A 72 4.55 26.19 13.44
C LYS A 72 5.59 25.83 12.37
N LYS A 73 6.84 26.27 12.51
CA LYS A 73 7.92 25.98 11.55
C LYS A 73 8.36 24.51 11.58
N ALA A 74 8.36 23.87 12.76
CA ALA A 74 8.75 22.47 12.90
C ALA A 74 7.70 21.51 12.31
N LEU A 75 6.41 21.87 12.41
CA LEU A 75 5.32 21.06 11.87
C LEU A 75 5.25 21.09 10.33
N ILE A 76 5.64 22.21 9.70
CA ILE A 76 5.67 22.38 8.23
C ILE A 76 6.83 21.58 7.60
N LEU A 77 7.89 21.28 8.36
CA LEU A 77 9.11 20.60 7.90
C LEU A 77 9.10 19.09 8.12
N SER A 78 8.01 18.48 8.60
CA SER A 78 7.88 17.04 8.75
C SER A 78 6.97 16.47 7.65
N PRO A 79 7.52 16.14 6.46
CA PRO A 79 6.74 15.51 5.41
C PRO A 79 6.54 13.99 5.62
N GLU A 80 7.06 13.39 6.70
CA GLU A 80 7.01 11.94 6.88
C GLU A 80 6.56 11.54 8.28
N LYS A 81 5.57 10.64 8.31
CA LYS A 81 5.29 9.77 9.46
C LYS A 81 6.48 8.82 9.60
N TRP A 82 7.54 9.25 10.27
CA TRP A 82 8.52 8.30 10.81
C TRP A 82 7.79 7.46 11.83
N ASN A 83 7.36 6.27 11.41
CA ASN A 83 6.67 5.36 12.28
C ASN A 83 7.73 4.82 13.26
N ILE A 84 7.44 4.85 14.56
CA ILE A 84 8.39 4.36 15.59
C ILE A 84 8.79 2.90 15.29
N ILE A 85 7.90 2.15 14.64
CA ILE A 85 8.13 0.80 14.14
C ILE A 85 9.29 0.75 13.13
N ASP A 86 9.36 1.71 12.19
CA ASP A 86 10.43 1.76 11.19
C ASP A 86 11.78 1.98 11.86
N ILE A 87 11.84 2.87 12.87
CA ILE A 87 13.06 3.12 13.65
C ILE A 87 13.52 1.84 14.34
N ILE A 88 12.60 1.07 14.92
CA ILE A 88 12.91 -0.21 15.58
C ILE A 88 13.44 -1.22 14.54
N ILE A 89 12.79 -1.33 13.38
CA ILE A 89 13.20 -2.24 12.30
C ILE A 89 14.61 -1.89 11.82
N TYR A 90 14.89 -0.62 11.51
CA TYR A 90 16.21 -0.19 11.06
C TYR A 90 17.28 -0.42 12.14
N ALA A 91 16.98 -0.15 13.42
CA ALA A 91 17.90 -0.42 14.51
C ALA A 91 18.23 -1.93 14.65
N THR A 92 17.22 -2.79 14.53
CA THR A 92 17.45 -4.26 14.56
C THR A 92 18.25 -4.75 13.35
N ALA A 93 18.00 -4.23 12.16
CA ALA A 93 18.75 -4.59 10.96
C ALA A 93 20.23 -4.18 11.08
N ILE A 94 20.51 -2.96 11.56
CA ILE A 94 21.88 -2.46 11.75
C ILE A 94 22.64 -3.30 12.78
N THR A 95 22.01 -3.59 13.93
CA THR A 95 22.64 -4.42 14.98
C THR A 95 22.93 -5.83 14.49
N PHE A 96 22.05 -6.43 13.68
CA PHE A 96 22.27 -7.73 13.07
C PHE A 96 23.45 -7.72 12.07
N LEU A 97 23.54 -6.70 11.23
CA LEU A 97 24.67 -6.54 10.29
C LEU A 97 26.00 -6.38 11.02
N LEU A 98 26.03 -5.56 12.08
CA LEU A 98 27.22 -5.39 12.92
C LEU A 98 27.60 -6.70 13.62
N PHE A 99 26.63 -7.48 14.08
CA PHE A 99 26.89 -8.79 14.69
C PHE A 99 27.51 -9.79 13.71
N ILE A 100 26.99 -9.86 12.47
CA ILE A 100 27.57 -10.68 11.41
C ILE A 100 29.00 -10.23 11.11
N GLY A 101 29.21 -8.92 10.89
CA GLY A 101 30.53 -8.36 10.62
C GLY A 101 31.54 -8.69 11.74
N PHE A 102 31.11 -8.58 13.00
CA PHE A 102 31.92 -8.94 14.15
C PHE A 102 32.28 -10.43 14.18
N LYS A 103 31.32 -11.32 13.88
CA LYS A 103 31.58 -12.76 13.82
C LYS A 103 32.53 -13.15 12.68
N VAL A 104 32.39 -12.53 11.51
CA VAL A 104 33.31 -12.72 10.38
C VAL A 104 34.71 -12.22 10.74
N TYR A 105 34.81 -11.08 11.42
CA TYR A 105 36.09 -10.55 11.89
C TYR A 105 36.78 -11.48 12.89
N GLN A 106 36.04 -11.98 13.90
CA GLN A 106 36.57 -12.95 14.86
C GLN A 106 37.07 -14.23 14.18
N PHE A 107 36.32 -14.75 13.20
CA PHE A 107 36.72 -15.93 12.44
C PHE A 107 37.99 -15.67 11.61
N SER A 108 38.09 -14.50 10.99
CA SER A 108 39.27 -14.13 10.20
C SER A 108 40.53 -13.94 11.06
N GLN A 109 40.41 -13.48 12.30
CA GLN A 109 41.55 -13.41 13.23
C GLN A 109 42.00 -14.80 13.69
N GLY A 110 41.06 -15.68 14.03
CA GLY A 110 41.38 -17.05 14.47
C GLY A 110 42.21 -17.84 13.44
N ASN A 111 41.89 -17.72 12.15
CA ASN A 111 42.68 -18.37 11.09
C ASN A 111 44.08 -17.74 10.87
N ARG A 112 44.24 -16.46 11.17
CA ARG A 112 45.54 -15.77 11.03
C ARG A 112 46.53 -16.20 12.10
N ASP A 113 46.05 -16.40 13.32
CA ASP A 113 46.89 -16.82 14.44
C ASP A 113 47.32 -18.30 14.29
N GLU A 114 46.50 -19.15 13.66
CA GLU A 114 46.87 -20.55 13.36
C GLU A 114 47.97 -20.65 12.28
N ASP A 115 47.91 -19.82 11.23
CA ASP A 115 48.92 -19.80 10.16
C ASP A 115 50.30 -19.27 10.62
N GLU A 116 50.35 -18.38 11.62
CA GLU A 116 51.63 -17.91 12.21
C GLU A 116 52.30 -18.94 13.13
N THR A 117 51.56 -19.93 13.66
CA THR A 117 52.13 -20.99 14.53
C THR A 117 52.71 -22.20 13.77
N LEU A 118 52.51 -22.25 12.45
CA LEU A 118 52.98 -23.33 11.56
C LEU A 118 54.22 -22.95 10.71
N LEU A 119 54.83 -21.79 10.98
CA LEU A 119 56.10 -21.32 10.40
C LEU A 119 57.21 -21.25 11.46
#